data_AF-A0A918R3J1-F1
#
_entry.id   AF-A0A918R3J1-F1
#
_cell.length_a   1.000
_cell.length_b   1.000
_cell.length_c   1.000
_cell.angle_alpha   90.00
_cell.angle_beta   90.00
_cell.angle_gamma   90.00
#
_symmetry.space_group_name_H-M   'P 1'
#
loop_
_entity.id
_entity.type
_entity.pdbx_description
1 polymer ?
#
loop_
_entity_poly.entity_id
_entity_poly.type
_entity_poly.pdbx_seq_one_letter_code
_entity_poly.pdbx_strand_id
1 'polypeptide(L)'
;MTDVRQDVADLLRAGATYAQIKRRLRVTNRTIAATRRHLGLRPTRGILAHRLTPQEHAELIKRVGELLLAGATYAQITSELGITAPTILRIRRHLGLPLAPRQSRARADDAPDRTVTRQP
;
A
#
# COMPACT_ATOMS: atom_id res chain seq x y z
N MET A 1 -32.30 22.47 11.53
CA MET A 1 -31.82 21.07 11.35
C MET A 1 -30.72 21.11 10.31
N THR A 2 -29.47 20.87 10.69
CA THR A 2 -28.35 20.86 9.75
C THR A 2 -28.49 19.63 8.85
N ASP A 3 -28.38 19.83 7.53
CA ASP A 3 -28.45 18.73 6.58
C ASP A 3 -27.22 17.83 6.78
N VAL A 4 -27.45 16.56 7.11
CA VAL A 4 -26.39 15.55 7.31
C VAL A 4 -25.45 15.51 6.11
N ARG A 5 -25.93 15.81 4.90
CA ARG A 5 -25.07 15.87 3.70
C ARG A 5 -24.12 17.06 3.73
N GLN A 6 -24.54 18.19 4.28
CA GLN A 6 -23.71 19.38 4.44
C GLN A 6 -22.61 19.13 5.47
N ASP A 7 -22.94 18.54 6.61
CA ASP A 7 -21.94 18.18 7.64
C ASP A 7 -20.89 17.19 7.09
N VAL A 8 -21.32 16.22 6.27
CA VAL A 8 -20.40 15.33 5.56
C VAL A 8 -19.52 16.09 4.57
N ALA A 9 -20.08 17.05 3.84
CA ALA A 9 -19.35 17.88 2.88
C ALA A 9 -18.23 18.69 3.57
N ASP A 10 -18.55 19.30 4.69
CA ASP A 10 -17.62 20.16 5.43
C ASP A 10 -16.49 19.33 6.05
N LEU A 11 -16.81 18.14 6.60
CA LEU A 11 -15.79 17.20 7.06
C LEU A 11 -14.91 16.67 5.92
N LEU A 12 -15.48 16.40 4.73
CA LEU A 12 -14.71 15.98 3.57
C LEU A 12 -13.77 17.10 3.07
N ARG A 13 -14.22 18.35 3.07
CA ARG A 13 -13.37 19.52 2.73
C ARG A 13 -12.26 19.73 3.77
N ALA A 14 -12.54 19.47 5.04
CA ALA A 14 -11.55 19.50 6.12
C ALA A 14 -10.58 18.30 6.10
N GLY A 15 -10.69 17.40 5.11
CA GLY A 15 -9.79 16.25 4.97
C GLY A 15 -10.09 15.09 5.91
N ALA A 16 -11.26 15.08 6.56
CA ALA A 16 -11.64 13.98 7.45
C ALA A 16 -11.77 12.65 6.70
N THR A 17 -11.34 11.58 7.37
CA THR A 17 -11.46 10.21 6.85
C THR A 17 -12.89 9.70 6.95
N TYR A 18 -13.22 8.70 6.12
CA TYR A 18 -14.54 8.04 6.21
C TYR A 18 -14.79 7.46 7.60
N ALA A 19 -13.76 6.95 8.28
CA ALA A 19 -13.89 6.43 9.64
C ALA A 19 -14.28 7.53 10.65
N GLN A 20 -13.62 8.69 10.58
CA GLN A 20 -13.92 9.84 11.44
C GLN A 20 -15.34 10.37 11.17
N ILE A 21 -15.72 10.49 9.89
CA ILE A 21 -17.06 10.95 9.49
C ILE A 21 -18.14 9.98 10.00
N LYS A 22 -17.96 8.67 9.83
CA LYS A 22 -18.88 7.65 10.36
C LYS A 22 -19.03 7.75 11.88
N ARG A 23 -17.91 7.88 12.60
CA ARG A 23 -17.93 7.96 14.06
C ARG A 23 -18.67 9.21 14.56
N ARG A 24 -18.53 10.34 13.86
CA ARG A 24 -19.10 11.63 14.27
C ARG A 24 -20.56 11.80 13.87
N LEU A 25 -20.91 11.42 12.64
CA LEU A 25 -22.24 11.66 12.06
C LEU A 25 -23.12 10.40 11.98
N ARG A 26 -22.60 9.23 12.37
CA ARG A 26 -23.29 7.92 12.30
C ARG A 26 -23.86 7.58 10.92
N VAL A 27 -23.22 8.08 9.86
CA VAL A 27 -23.60 7.84 8.46
C VAL A 27 -22.93 6.57 7.90
N THR A 28 -23.42 6.06 6.77
CA THR A 28 -22.80 4.92 6.09
C THR A 28 -21.72 5.35 5.10
N ASN A 29 -20.79 4.43 4.76
CA ASN A 29 -19.83 4.65 3.68
C ASN A 29 -20.51 5.02 2.34
N ARG A 30 -21.72 4.48 2.09
CA ARG A 30 -22.50 4.77 0.88
C ARG A 30 -22.93 6.23 0.84
N THR A 31 -23.42 6.77 1.95
CA THR A 31 -23.79 8.18 2.08
C THR A 31 -22.59 9.09 1.84
N ILE A 32 -21.46 8.81 2.51
CA ILE A 32 -20.22 9.61 2.35
C ILE A 32 -19.73 9.57 0.89
N ALA A 33 -19.74 8.40 0.25
CA ALA A 33 -19.31 8.26 -1.14
C ALA A 33 -20.27 8.92 -2.13
N ALA A 34 -21.58 8.98 -1.84
CA ALA A 34 -22.55 9.69 -2.66
C ALA A 34 -22.35 11.21 -2.55
N THR A 35 -22.23 11.75 -1.33
CA THR A 35 -21.93 13.17 -1.09
C THR A 35 -20.62 13.57 -1.74
N ARG A 36 -19.57 12.75 -1.59
CA ARG A 36 -18.26 13.04 -2.20
C ARG A 36 -18.31 13.09 -3.73
N ARG A 37 -19.05 12.16 -4.36
CA ARG A 37 -19.28 12.16 -5.82
C ARG A 37 -20.06 13.40 -6.27
N HIS A 38 -21.10 13.77 -5.54
CA HIS A 38 -21.90 14.95 -5.82
C HIS A 38 -21.07 16.24 -5.79
N LEU A 39 -20.09 16.32 -4.88
CA LEU A 39 -19.17 17.44 -4.76
C LEU A 39 -17.98 17.39 -5.74
N GLY A 40 -17.88 16.37 -6.60
CA GLY A 40 -16.75 16.19 -7.51
C GLY A 40 -15.39 15.93 -6.82
N LEU A 41 -15.39 15.64 -5.52
CA LEU A 41 -14.18 15.44 -4.74
C LEU A 41 -13.57 14.07 -5.08
N ARG A 42 -12.30 14.06 -5.53
CA ARG A 42 -11.63 12.82 -5.92
C ARG A 42 -11.44 11.89 -4.71
N PRO A 43 -11.61 10.56 -4.87
CA PRO A 43 -10.48 9.68 -4.67
C PRO A 43 -9.40 9.92 -3.61
N THR A 44 -9.63 10.11 -2.30
CA THR A 44 -8.48 9.91 -1.37
C THR A 44 -8.02 8.47 -1.53
N ARG A 45 -6.88 8.30 -2.21
CA ARG A 45 -6.28 7.01 -2.57
C ARG A 45 -6.02 6.23 -1.28
N GLY A 46 -6.15 4.91 -1.33
CA GLY A 46 -6.37 4.06 -0.15
C GLY A 46 -5.35 4.20 0.99
N ILE A 47 -5.79 3.77 2.18
CA ILE A 47 -5.17 3.46 3.50
C ILE A 47 -3.71 3.91 3.77
N LEU A 48 -2.78 3.81 2.83
CA LEU A 48 -1.42 4.38 2.94
C LEU A 48 -1.39 5.90 2.73
N ALA A 49 -2.33 6.49 1.98
CA ALA A 49 -2.35 7.93 1.71
C ALA A 49 -2.80 8.79 2.90
N HIS A 50 -3.24 8.18 4.01
CA HIS A 50 -3.66 8.91 5.21
C HIS A 50 -2.54 9.12 6.23
N ARG A 51 -1.37 8.48 6.05
CA ARG A 51 -0.22 8.66 6.96
C ARG A 51 0.91 9.49 6.37
N LEU A 52 1.06 9.49 5.04
CA LEU A 52 2.08 10.28 4.36
C LEU A 52 1.42 11.44 3.63
N THR A 53 1.94 12.64 3.85
CA THR A 53 1.70 13.80 3.01
C THR A 53 2.09 13.50 1.55
N PRO A 54 1.55 14.25 0.57
CA PRO A 54 1.95 14.10 -0.82
C PRO A 54 3.47 14.22 -1.01
N GLN A 55 4.13 15.09 -0.24
CA GLN A 55 5.59 15.22 -0.26
C GLN A 55 6.29 13.96 0.26
N GLU A 56 5.92 13.46 1.43
CA GLU A 56 6.54 12.25 1.99
C GLU A 56 6.31 11.03 1.09
N HIS A 57 5.15 10.96 0.43
CA HIS A 57 4.87 9.89 -0.53
C HIS A 57 5.77 9.98 -1.77
N ALA A 58 6.06 11.18 -2.26
CA ALA A 58 6.99 11.38 -3.37
C ALA A 58 8.42 11.00 -2.97
N GLU A 59 8.87 11.41 -1.79
CA GLU A 59 10.19 11.03 -1.25
C GLU A 59 10.30 9.51 -1.05
N LEU A 60 9.24 8.86 -0.56
CA LEU A 60 9.20 7.41 -0.42
C LEU A 60 9.32 6.69 -1.77
N ILE A 61 8.60 7.16 -2.80
CA ILE A 61 8.73 6.62 -4.17
C ILE A 61 10.17 6.77 -4.66
N LYS A 62 10.77 7.95 -4.49
CA LYS A 62 12.14 8.24 -4.90
C LYS A 62 13.13 7.29 -4.22
N ARG A 63 13.03 7.16 -2.90
CA ARG A 63 13.93 6.30 -2.10
C ARG A 63 13.82 4.83 -2.48
N VAL A 64 12.61 4.34 -2.71
CA VAL A 64 12.38 2.97 -3.20
C VAL A 64 12.97 2.78 -4.59
N GLY A 65 12.83 3.77 -5.48
CA GLY A 65 13.44 3.76 -6.81
C GLY A 65 14.96 3.67 -6.76
N GLU A 66 15.60 4.50 -5.93
CA GLU A 66 17.06 4.49 -5.69
C GLU A 66 17.54 3.11 -5.24
N LEU A 67 16.88 2.51 -4.24
CA LEU A 67 17.24 1.18 -3.74
C LEU A 67 17.05 0.08 -4.80
N LEU A 68 15.97 0.15 -5.59
CA LEU A 68 15.73 -0.82 -6.67
C LEU A 68 16.77 -0.69 -7.79
N LEU A 69 17.19 0.53 -8.13
CA LEU A 69 18.25 0.78 -9.12
C LEU A 69 19.62 0.34 -8.59
N ALA A 70 19.86 0.46 -7.28
CA ALA A 70 21.05 -0.06 -6.61
C ALA A 70 21.05 -1.61 -6.47
N GLY A 71 20.01 -2.30 -6.94
CA GLY A 71 19.90 -3.76 -6.89
C GLY A 71 19.44 -4.32 -5.54
N ALA A 72 18.90 -3.49 -4.64
CA ALA A 72 18.38 -3.95 -3.36
C ALA A 72 17.18 -4.90 -3.54
N THR A 73 17.15 -5.94 -2.70
CA THR A 73 16.05 -6.91 -2.67
C THR A 73 14.83 -6.34 -1.94
N TYR A 74 13.66 -6.92 -2.16
CA TYR A 74 12.43 -6.48 -1.48
C TYR A 74 12.52 -6.64 0.04
N ALA A 75 13.26 -7.65 0.53
CA ALA A 75 13.48 -7.85 1.96
C ALA A 75 14.31 -6.71 2.56
N GLN A 76 15.39 -6.30 1.87
CA GLN A 76 16.22 -5.17 2.30
C GLN A 76 15.42 -3.87 2.30
N ILE A 77 14.65 -3.59 1.24
CA ILE A 77 13.80 -2.40 1.15
C ILE A 77 12.72 -2.41 2.25
N THR A 78 12.14 -3.57 2.56
CA THR A 78 11.17 -3.72 3.65
C THR A 78 11.81 -3.42 5.00
N SER A 79 13.03 -3.92 5.23
CA SER A 79 13.77 -3.69 6.48
C SER A 79 14.21 -2.23 6.64
N GLU A 80 14.57 -1.57 5.55
CA GLU A 80 15.09 -0.20 5.58
C GLU A 80 13.97 0.85 5.68
N LEU A 81 12.89 0.67 4.93
CA LEU A 81 11.82 1.66 4.81
C LEU A 81 10.51 1.27 5.52
N GLY A 82 10.43 0.07 6.10
CA GLY A 82 9.25 -0.42 6.82
C GLY A 82 8.02 -0.63 5.92
N ILE A 83 8.20 -0.68 4.60
CA ILE A 83 7.11 -0.85 3.63
C ILE A 83 6.96 -2.30 3.18
N THR A 84 5.72 -2.71 2.93
CA THR A 84 5.43 -4.07 2.53
C THR A 84 5.78 -4.35 1.07
N ALA A 85 6.13 -5.61 0.76
CA ALA A 85 6.43 -6.06 -0.60
C ALA A 85 5.36 -5.69 -1.66
N PRO A 86 4.03 -5.73 -1.37
CA PRO A 86 3.02 -5.25 -2.32
C PRO A 86 3.12 -3.75 -2.64
N THR A 87 3.54 -2.93 -1.68
CA THR A 87 3.77 -1.49 -1.87
C THR A 87 4.99 -1.27 -2.76
N ILE A 88 6.09 -1.97 -2.48
CA ILE A 88 7.31 -1.94 -3.31
C ILE A 88 6.99 -2.35 -4.76
N LEU A 89 6.20 -3.41 -4.95
CA LEU A 89 5.76 -3.86 -6.27
C LEU A 89 4.94 -2.82 -7.02
N ARG A 90 4.02 -2.11 -6.33
CA ARG A 90 3.25 -1.02 -6.94
C ARG A 90 4.14 0.14 -7.36
N ILE A 91 5.10 0.52 -6.51
CA ILE A 91 6.07 1.58 -6.82
C ILE A 91 6.95 1.18 -8.02
N ARG A 92 7.47 -0.06 -8.04
CA ARG A 92 8.26 -0.59 -9.16
C ARG A 92 7.50 -0.53 -10.49
N ARG A 93 6.21 -0.92 -10.49
CA ARG A 93 5.33 -0.79 -11.66
C ARG A 93 5.07 0.66 -12.05
N HIS A 94 4.88 1.53 -11.07
CA HIS A 94 4.66 2.96 -11.30
C HIS A 94 5.88 3.62 -11.96
N LEU A 95 7.10 3.19 -11.58
CA LEU A 95 8.37 3.66 -12.14
C LEU A 95 8.77 2.95 -13.45
N GLY A 96 7.96 1.99 -13.94
CA GLY A 96 8.27 1.25 -15.17
C GLY A 96 9.50 0.34 -15.09
N LEU A 97 9.97 0.00 -13.89
CA LEU A 97 11.16 -0.82 -13.71
C LEU A 97 10.86 -2.31 -14.03
N PRO A 98 11.79 -3.02 -14.69
CA PRO A 98 11.59 -4.42 -15.08
C PRO A 98 11.32 -5.26 -13.84
N LEU A 99 10.33 -6.15 -13.89
CA LEU A 99 10.01 -7.05 -12.78
C LEU A 99 11.15 -8.05 -12.62
N ALA A 100 11.63 -8.24 -11.38
CA ALA A 100 12.53 -9.35 -11.10
C ALA A 100 11.82 -10.65 -11.52
N PRO A 101 12.53 -11.61 -12.16
CA PRO A 101 11.94 -12.89 -12.50
C PRO A 101 11.33 -13.47 -11.23
N ARG A 102 10.10 -13.97 -11.35
CA ARG A 102 9.45 -14.72 -10.28
C ARG A 102 10.45 -15.80 -9.91
N GLN A 103 11.06 -15.71 -8.71
CA GLN A 103 11.74 -16.85 -8.15
C GLN A 103 10.63 -17.88 -7.93
N SER A 104 10.42 -18.71 -8.96
CA SER A 104 9.77 -19.99 -8.79
C SER A 104 10.48 -20.58 -7.58
N ARG A 105 9.74 -20.73 -6.48
CA ARG A 105 10.14 -21.65 -5.43
C ARG A 105 10.35 -22.96 -6.15
N ALA A 106 11.59 -23.25 -6.55
CA ALA A 106 12.00 -24.60 -6.82
C ALA A 106 11.60 -25.32 -5.54
N ARG A 107 10.58 -26.18 -5.66
CA ARG A 107 10.22 -27.09 -4.59
C ARG A 107 11.54 -27.71 -4.16
N ALA A 108 11.84 -27.60 -2.88
CA ALA A 108 12.91 -28.34 -2.26
C ALA A 108 12.54 -29.82 -2.34
N ASP A 109 12.79 -30.42 -3.50
CA ASP A 109 12.89 -31.87 -3.73
C ASP A 109 14.35 -32.33 -3.54
N ASP A 110 15.19 -31.52 -2.90
CA ASP A 110 16.55 -31.89 -2.50
C ASP A 110 16.54 -32.33 -1.03
N ALA A 111 15.91 -33.48 -0.78
CA ALA A 111 16.24 -34.26 0.40
C ALA A 111 17.57 -34.95 0.10
N PRO A 112 18.67 -34.68 0.84
CA PRO A 112 19.90 -35.41 0.64
C PRO A 112 19.65 -36.87 0.99
N ASP A 113 19.74 -37.68 -0.06
CA ASP A 113 19.97 -39.10 -0.08
C ASP A 113 20.91 -39.50 1.08
N ARG A 114 20.33 -40.07 2.14
CA ARG A 114 21.09 -40.67 3.24
C ARG A 114 21.56 -42.05 2.80
N THR A 115 22.46 -42.09 1.82
CA THR A 115 23.40 -43.20 1.66
C THR A 115 24.44 -43.09 2.78
N VAL A 116 24.15 -43.69 3.93
CA VAL A 116 25.22 -44.15 4.82
C VAL A 116 25.18 -45.67 4.82
N THR A 117 25.95 -46.19 3.87
CA THR A 117 26.52 -47.53 3.84
C THR A 117 27.00 -47.93 5.24
N ARG A 118 26.44 -49.02 5.77
CA ARG A 118 27.09 -49.77 6.84
C ARG A 118 26.98 -51.27 6.54
N GLN A 119 28.05 -51.78 5.95
CA GLN A 119 28.49 -53.16 6.00
C GLN A 119 30.02 -53.12 6.22
N PRO A 120 30.67 -54.22 6.66
CA PRO A 120 30.11 -55.52 7.07
C PRO A 120 29.96 -55.69 8.59
#